data_AF-A0AAU4H1Q7-F1
#
_entry.id   AF-A0AAU4H1Q7-F1
#
_cell.length_a   1.000
_cell.length_b   1.000
_cell.length_c   1.000
_cell.angle_alpha   90.00
_cell.angle_beta   90.00
_cell.angle_gamma   90.00
#
_symmetry.space_group_name_H-M   'P 1'
#
loop_
_entity.id
_entity.type
_entity.pdbx_description
1 polymer ?
#
loop_
_entity_poly.entity_id
_entity_poly.type
_entity_poly.pdbx_seq_one_letter_code
_entity_poly.pdbx_strand_id
1 'polypeptide(L)'
;MPSTPGVSARRDLASSPGEKRAAARAIEDHIEPGTRAAGRWADDENGAAVREFAARDGDGWVTSAALKKAHGAWADQVKNLMDRLGAERDALRSGNAVLTSTDLAVGSTLRERSALDTF
;
A
#
# COMPACT_ATOMS: atom_id res chain seq x y z
N MET A 1 -2.82 30.18 45.70
CA MET A 1 -2.07 29.15 44.96
C MET A 1 -1.91 27.96 45.90
N PRO A 2 -2.21 26.71 45.47
CA PRO A 2 -1.42 26.09 44.41
C PRO A 2 -2.23 25.37 43.31
N SER A 3 -1.53 25.19 42.20
CA SER A 3 -1.93 24.62 40.92
C SER A 3 -2.09 23.10 40.98
N THR A 4 -3.12 22.56 40.32
CA THR A 4 -3.25 21.13 40.05
C THR A 4 -2.43 20.77 38.80
N PRO A 5 -1.52 19.78 38.86
CA PRO A 5 -0.81 19.30 37.68
C PRO A 5 -1.73 18.35 36.89
N GLY A 6 -2.19 18.80 35.72
CA GLY A 6 -3.09 18.04 34.85
C GLY A 6 -2.35 17.38 33.69
N VAL A 7 -1.93 16.13 33.91
CA VAL A 7 -1.81 15.04 32.93
C VAL A 7 -1.14 15.40 31.59
N SER A 8 0.15 15.13 31.50
CA SER A 8 0.81 14.85 30.22
C SER A 8 0.19 13.58 29.62
N ALA A 9 -0.86 13.76 28.81
CA ALA A 9 -1.39 12.71 27.96
C ALA A 9 -0.27 12.27 27.02
N ARG A 10 0.29 11.08 27.29
CA ARG A 10 1.22 10.41 26.38
C ARG A 10 0.49 10.26 25.05
N ARG A 11 0.90 11.05 24.05
CA ARG A 11 0.32 11.00 22.71
C ARG A 11 0.91 9.77 22.04
N ASP A 12 0.22 8.64 22.18
CA ASP A 12 0.63 7.39 21.52
C ASP A 12 0.41 7.50 20.01
N LEU A 13 1.28 6.83 19.24
CA LEU A 13 1.15 6.77 17.79
C LEU A 13 -0.14 6.01 17.41
N ALA A 14 -0.78 6.41 16.31
CA ALA A 14 -1.99 5.73 15.81
C ALA A 14 -1.75 4.27 15.35
N SER A 15 -0.49 3.85 15.20
CA SER A 15 -0.09 2.47 14.91
C SER A 15 1.34 2.21 15.35
N SER A 16 1.61 0.98 15.75
CA SER A 16 2.92 0.48 16.16
C SER A 16 3.80 0.13 14.96
N PRO A 17 5.13 0.08 15.16
CA PRO A 17 6.08 -0.47 14.17
C PRO A 17 5.70 -1.89 13.70
N GLY A 18 5.21 -2.74 14.63
CA GLY A 18 4.76 -4.10 14.32
C GLY A 18 3.58 -4.14 13.35
N GLU A 19 2.55 -3.33 13.62
CA GLU A 19 1.36 -3.23 12.75
C GLU A 19 1.71 -2.69 11.37
N LYS A 20 2.59 -1.69 11.26
CA LYS A 20 3.07 -1.16 9.96
C LYS A 20 3.78 -2.24 9.13
N ARG A 21 4.61 -3.07 9.77
CA ARG A 21 5.27 -4.20 9.10
C ARG A 21 4.27 -5.27 8.66
N ALA A 22 3.31 -5.60 9.50
CA ALA A 22 2.28 -6.58 9.18
C ALA A 22 1.42 -6.10 8.00
N ALA A 23 1.03 -4.81 7.98
CA ALA A 23 0.30 -4.22 6.87
C ALA A 23 1.10 -4.23 5.56
N ALA A 24 2.38 -3.86 5.60
CA ALA A 24 3.24 -3.92 4.40
C ALA A 24 3.37 -5.35 3.86
N ARG A 25 3.50 -6.36 4.74
CA ARG A 25 3.52 -7.78 4.35
C ARG A 25 2.19 -8.22 3.75
N ALA A 26 1.06 -7.85 4.33
CA ALA A 26 -0.24 -8.18 3.76
C ALA A 26 -0.41 -7.60 2.34
N ILE A 27 0.08 -6.38 2.09
CA ILE A 27 0.08 -5.80 0.75
C ILE A 27 0.93 -6.63 -0.22
N GLU A 28 2.17 -6.95 0.17
CA GLU A 28 3.13 -7.69 -0.65
C GLU A 28 2.72 -9.14 -0.93
N ASP A 29 2.28 -9.86 0.11
CA ASP A 29 2.10 -11.31 0.08
C ASP A 29 0.71 -11.71 -0.42
N HIS A 30 -0.29 -10.83 -0.30
CA HIS A 30 -1.68 -11.18 -0.56
C HIS A 30 -2.39 -10.22 -1.52
N ILE A 31 -2.33 -8.92 -1.24
CA ILE A 31 -3.15 -7.94 -1.97
C ILE A 31 -2.58 -7.68 -3.37
N GLU A 32 -1.27 -7.42 -3.49
CA GLU A 32 -0.62 -7.22 -4.78
C GLU A 32 -0.72 -8.46 -5.69
N PRO A 33 -0.40 -9.70 -5.22
CA PRO A 33 -0.55 -10.89 -6.06
C PRO A 33 -1.99 -11.14 -6.49
N GLY A 34 -2.94 -11.01 -5.56
CA GLY A 34 -4.37 -11.20 -5.84
C GLY A 34 -4.90 -10.19 -6.85
N THR A 35 -4.58 -8.90 -6.65
CA THR A 35 -4.97 -7.82 -7.56
C THR A 35 -4.39 -8.04 -8.96
N ARG A 36 -3.11 -8.43 -9.05
CA ARG A 36 -2.46 -8.72 -10.32
C ARG A 36 -3.05 -9.94 -11.03
N ALA A 37 -3.44 -10.97 -10.27
CA ALA A 37 -4.06 -12.17 -10.82
C ALA A 37 -5.46 -11.88 -11.37
N ALA A 38 -6.29 -11.19 -10.59
CA ALA A 38 -7.61 -10.73 -11.05
C ALA A 38 -7.51 -9.81 -12.27
N GLY A 39 -6.48 -8.95 -12.28
CA GLY A 39 -6.09 -8.16 -13.44
C GLY A 39 -5.88 -9.04 -14.68
N ARG A 40 -4.85 -9.88 -14.67
CA ARG A 40 -4.53 -10.73 -15.83
C ARG A 40 -5.72 -11.56 -16.34
N TRP A 41 -6.53 -12.10 -15.43
CA TRP A 41 -7.72 -12.85 -15.84
C TRP A 41 -8.68 -11.98 -16.65
N ALA A 42 -8.98 -10.76 -16.18
CA ALA A 42 -9.83 -9.84 -16.93
C ALA A 42 -9.17 -9.30 -18.22
N ASP A 43 -7.83 -9.21 -18.29
CA ASP A 43 -7.11 -8.97 -19.54
C ASP A 43 -7.35 -10.08 -20.57
N ASP A 44 -7.18 -11.33 -20.15
CA ASP A 44 -7.30 -12.48 -21.03
C ASP A 44 -8.73 -12.66 -21.56
N GLU A 45 -9.73 -12.61 -20.67
CA GLU A 45 -11.14 -12.79 -21.03
C GLU A 45 -11.66 -11.66 -21.93
N ASN A 46 -11.36 -10.39 -21.59
CA ASN A 46 -11.78 -9.27 -22.44
C ASN A 46 -11.03 -9.27 -23.77
N GLY A 47 -9.76 -9.64 -23.78
CA GLY A 47 -8.97 -9.80 -25.01
C GLY A 47 -9.54 -10.89 -25.92
N ALA A 48 -10.04 -11.99 -25.35
CA ALA A 48 -10.74 -13.05 -26.09
C ALA A 48 -12.07 -12.54 -26.66
N ALA A 49 -12.89 -11.88 -25.84
CA ALA A 49 -14.18 -11.34 -26.26
C ALA A 49 -14.04 -10.26 -27.35
N VAL A 50 -13.06 -9.35 -27.25
CA VAL A 50 -12.78 -8.36 -28.29
C VAL A 50 -12.42 -9.03 -29.62
N ARG A 51 -11.65 -10.11 -29.59
CA ARG A 51 -11.28 -10.88 -30.79
C ARG A 51 -12.47 -11.60 -31.40
N GLU A 52 -13.36 -12.16 -30.58
CA GLU A 52 -14.55 -12.86 -31.10
C GLU A 52 -15.57 -11.90 -31.73
N PHE A 53 -15.71 -10.69 -31.18
CA PHE A 53 -16.58 -9.66 -31.77
C PHE A 53 -15.93 -8.88 -32.92
N ALA A 54 -14.64 -9.07 -33.17
CA ALA A 54 -13.95 -8.47 -34.30
C ALA A 54 -14.47 -9.04 -35.62
N ALA A 55 -14.32 -8.28 -36.70
CA ALA A 55 -14.75 -8.74 -38.00
C ALA A 55 -13.92 -9.95 -38.44
N ARG A 56 -14.60 -11.06 -38.76
CA ARG A 56 -13.98 -12.18 -39.48
C ARG A 56 -14.07 -11.99 -40.99
N ASP A 57 -15.18 -11.43 -41.50
CA ASP A 57 -15.50 -11.42 -42.94
C ASP A 57 -16.09 -10.08 -43.47
N GLY A 58 -16.06 -8.98 -42.70
CA GLY A 58 -16.75 -7.72 -43.05
C GLY A 58 -16.46 -6.56 -42.08
N ASP A 59 -17.46 -5.73 -41.76
CA ASP A 59 -17.35 -4.74 -40.67
C ASP A 59 -17.68 -5.43 -39.33
N GLY A 60 -16.75 -5.38 -38.37
CA GLY A 60 -16.88 -6.03 -37.07
C GLY A 60 -18.02 -5.46 -36.23
N TRP A 61 -18.38 -6.14 -35.15
CA TRP A 61 -19.46 -5.66 -34.30
C TRP A 61 -19.02 -4.37 -33.60
N VAL A 62 -19.87 -3.34 -33.57
CA VAL A 62 -19.60 -2.06 -32.87
C VAL A 62 -19.21 -2.29 -31.39
N THR A 63 -19.75 -3.37 -30.79
CA THR A 63 -19.42 -3.80 -29.44
C THR A 63 -17.94 -4.14 -29.25
N SER A 64 -17.23 -4.63 -30.28
CA SER A 64 -15.79 -4.93 -30.20
C SER A 64 -14.95 -3.69 -29.89
N ALA A 65 -15.23 -2.57 -30.57
CA ALA A 65 -14.52 -1.31 -30.37
C ALA A 65 -14.85 -0.68 -29.01
N ALA A 66 -16.14 -0.71 -28.62
CA ALA A 66 -16.57 -0.23 -27.32
C ALA A 66 -15.96 -1.06 -26.17
N LEU A 67 -15.95 -2.39 -26.30
CA LEU A 67 -15.35 -3.30 -25.33
C LEU A 67 -13.84 -3.10 -25.24
N LYS A 68 -13.14 -2.96 -26.38
CA LYS A 68 -11.70 -2.66 -26.40
C LYS A 68 -11.36 -1.37 -25.65
N LYS A 69 -12.17 -0.32 -25.82
CA LYS A 69 -11.98 0.95 -25.10
C LYS A 69 -12.21 0.80 -23.60
N ALA A 70 -13.31 0.16 -23.20
CA ALA A 70 -13.62 -0.08 -21.80
C ALA A 70 -12.54 -0.93 -21.13
N HIS A 71 -12.07 -1.96 -21.84
CA HIS A 71 -11.00 -2.84 -21.39
C HIS A 71 -9.67 -2.08 -21.19
N GLY A 72 -9.28 -1.21 -22.12
CA GLY A 72 -8.09 -0.37 -21.95
C GLY A 72 -8.19 0.54 -20.72
N ALA A 73 -9.33 1.19 -20.51
CA ALA A 73 -9.53 2.03 -19.32
C ALA A 73 -9.46 1.24 -18.01
N TRP A 74 -9.96 -0.01 -18.01
CA TRP A 74 -9.86 -0.90 -16.87
C TRP A 74 -8.41 -1.35 -16.62
N ALA A 75 -7.63 -1.63 -17.66
CA ALA A 75 -6.21 -1.98 -17.52
C ALA A 75 -5.39 -0.82 -16.91
N ASP A 76 -5.67 0.42 -17.33
CA ASP A 76 -5.07 1.62 -16.75
C ASP A 76 -5.43 1.78 -15.25
N GLN A 77 -6.67 1.45 -14.87
CA GLN A 77 -7.10 1.47 -13.47
C GLN A 77 -6.38 0.42 -12.62
N VAL A 78 -6.24 -0.80 -13.13
CA VAL A 78 -5.49 -1.87 -12.45
C VAL A 78 -4.03 -1.46 -12.29
N LYS A 79 -3.41 -0.88 -13.32
CA LYS A 79 -2.05 -0.37 -13.23
C LYS A 79 -1.91 0.68 -12.14
N ASN A 80 -2.76 1.71 -12.14
CA ASN A 80 -2.73 2.77 -11.12
C ASN A 80 -2.94 2.21 -9.71
N LEU A 81 -3.81 1.22 -9.54
CA LEU A 81 -4.01 0.56 -8.25
C LEU A 81 -2.74 -0.16 -7.80
N MET A 82 -2.08 -0.91 -8.69
CA MET A 82 -0.84 -1.61 -8.39
C MET A 82 0.30 -0.65 -8.04
N ASP A 83 0.42 0.46 -8.75
CA ASP A 83 1.41 1.51 -8.45
C ASP A 83 1.16 2.12 -7.06
N ARG A 84 -0.11 2.38 -6.70
CA ARG A 84 -0.49 2.89 -5.38
C ARG A 84 -0.19 1.89 -4.27
N LEU A 85 -0.52 0.61 -4.46
CA LEU A 85 -0.21 -0.44 -3.48
C LEU A 85 1.31 -0.54 -3.21
N GLY A 86 2.12 -0.47 -4.26
CA GLY A 86 3.59 -0.45 -4.11
C GLY A 86 4.07 0.76 -3.31
N ALA A 87 3.55 1.96 -3.63
CA ALA A 87 3.88 3.18 -2.91
C ALA A 87 3.47 3.13 -1.42
N GLU A 88 2.27 2.62 -1.12
CA GLU A 88 1.77 2.47 0.25
C GLU A 88 2.61 1.48 1.06
N ARG A 89 2.97 0.34 0.47
CA ARG A 89 3.87 -0.65 1.08
C ARG A 89 5.22 -0.03 1.43
N ASP A 90 5.81 0.73 0.51
CA ASP A 90 7.12 1.34 0.71
C ASP A 90 7.06 2.48 1.76
N ALA A 91 5.97 3.24 1.77
CA ALA A 91 5.71 4.24 2.81
C ALA A 91 5.56 3.62 4.21
N LEU A 92 4.85 2.49 4.33
CA LEU A 92 4.71 1.75 5.59
C LEU A 92 6.07 1.26 6.13
N ARG A 93 6.92 0.72 5.24
CA ARG A 93 8.28 0.27 5.60
C ARG A 93 9.18 1.42 6.02
N SER A 94 9.15 2.52 5.27
CA SER A 94 9.92 3.73 5.57
C SER A 94 9.50 4.33 6.91
N GLY A 95 8.19 4.49 7.15
CA GLY A 95 7.66 4.99 8.41
C GLY A 95 8.06 4.13 9.61
N ASN A 96 8.05 2.81 9.47
CA ASN A 96 8.57 1.90 10.49
C ASN A 96 10.07 2.11 10.79
N ALA A 97 10.89 2.32 9.75
CA ALA A 97 12.32 2.54 9.92
C ALA A 97 12.62 3.84 10.67
N VAL A 98 11.96 4.95 10.30
CA VAL A 98 12.12 6.26 10.95
C VAL A 98 11.69 6.24 12.42
N LEU A 99 10.56 5.60 12.74
CA LEU A 99 10.09 5.50 14.12
C LEU A 99 11.06 4.66 14.97
N THR A 100 11.51 3.51 14.45
CA THR A 100 12.44 2.64 15.17
C THR A 100 13.80 3.33 15.41
N SER A 101 14.32 4.07 14.44
CA SER A 101 15.59 4.81 14.62
C SER A 101 15.45 5.95 15.63
N THR A 102 14.32 6.64 15.63
CA THR A 102 14.01 7.70 16.59
C THR A 102 13.95 7.13 18.01
N ASP A 103 13.26 6.01 18.21
CA ASP A 103 13.16 5.34 19.51
C ASP A 103 14.54 4.94 20.06
N LEU A 104 15.41 4.39 19.19
CA LEU A 104 16.78 4.01 19.56
C LEU A 104 17.64 5.22 19.94
N ALA A 105 17.56 6.31 19.17
CA ALA A 105 18.32 7.53 19.44
C ALA A 105 17.90 8.18 20.77
N VAL A 106 16.59 8.29 21.01
CA VAL A 106 16.05 8.80 22.29
C VAL A 106 16.48 7.91 23.45
N GLY A 107 16.42 6.59 23.30
CA GLY A 107 16.88 5.64 24.30
C GLY A 107 18.38 5.79 24.63
N SER A 108 19.22 5.99 23.61
CA SER A 108 20.65 6.24 23.79
C SER A 108 20.92 7.53 24.56
N THR A 109 20.28 8.64 24.16
CA THR A 109 20.41 9.93 24.86
C THR A 109 19.92 9.85 26.30
N LEU A 110 18.85 9.11 26.57
CA LEU A 110 18.36 8.93 27.93
C LEU A 110 19.34 8.12 28.79
N ARG A 111 19.97 7.08 28.23
CA ARG A 111 20.98 6.29 28.92
C ARG A 111 22.21 7.13 29.26
N GLU A 112 22.75 7.88 28.29
CA GLU A 112 23.88 8.79 28.49
C GLU A 112 23.64 9.83 29.60
N ARG A 113 22.40 10.32 29.72
CA ARG A 113 22.03 11.33 30.74
C ARG A 113 21.66 10.73 32.09
N SER A 114 21.53 9.41 32.20
CA SER A 114 21.10 8.77 33.43
C SER A 114 22.28 8.59 34.39
N ALA A 115 22.17 9.11 35.60
CA ALA A 115 23.18 9.00 36.67
C ALA A 115 23.40 7.55 37.18
N LEU A 116 22.71 6.57 36.59
CA LEU A 116 22.79 5.15 36.94
C LEU A 116 23.91 4.41 36.20
N ASP A 117 24.51 4.99 35.15
CA ASP A 117 25.71 4.45 34.48
C ASP A 117 27.03 4.99 35.09
N THR A 118 26.96 5.76 36.19
CA THR A 118 28.13 6.34 36.89
C THR A 118 28.50 5.59 38.19
N PHE A 119 27.94 4.40 38.43
CA PHE A 119 28.26 3.52 39.58
C PHE A 119 28.56 2.10 39.14
#